data_AF-A0A2I1CRX4-F1
#
_entry.id   AF-A0A2I1CRX4-F1
#
_cell.length_a   1.000
_cell.length_b   1.000
_cell.length_c   1.000
_cell.angle_alpha   90.00
_cell.angle_beta   90.00
_cell.angle_gamma   90.00
#
_symmetry.space_group_name_H-M   'P 1'
#
loop_
_entity.id
_entity.type
_entity.pdbx_description
1 polymer ?
#
loop_
_entity_poly.entity_id
_entity_poly.type
_entity_poly.pdbx_seq_one_letter_code
_entity_poly.pdbx_strand_id
1 'polypeptide(L)'
;MTPEWQPPKDYRERPVAVLGAGVLGRRVACIWASAGYNVQVRDPSSEQRTDCVNYVKQNVASYAEHTGAEPGEITVFEDLAQAVNSAWLVIEAVPEKLPLKVDTFAQLEKLAPNDCILATNSSSYKSSEMLDKVSAVAKPRILNMHYYMPPQVMVVELMTDGYTYPSILQFLVERLREAATKPYVARKESTGFIFNRMWAAVKREALTIIAEDVSTPEEIDSMWTEMFIKPATVPCKTMDAVGLDTVSLIEKHYIAERGLPADKTVDFLQTNYLDQGKLGSKCPHGGLYPPAEATNGDSQSANLLVLDIGLSAKQPSLTAGEVLEISPAGRVQRVLAKGQALPDGIAVDPNSKRMFWTTMGIPGKEDGAVLSANLDGTDTQTIVPPGAINTPKQMTMDTTSQKLYISDREGSGGGPKGTSDAAQTPMNWCVGITVAPQFGKFYWTQKGPSKSGQGRIFSANIMTPEGQSASSRDDIRCILGGLPEPIDLEVDEESKTLYWTDRGELPIGNSLNRLHLDQFGHPLPSMSPLGYELLTRNLHEAIGLKLDLPNNNIYLTDLGGHLYRCDRDGKNKVTLLSDENRAFTGIVLA
;
A
#
# COMPACT_ATOMS: atom_id res chain seq x y z
N MET A 1 -0.16 33.67 -38.95
CA MET A 1 0.21 32.25 -38.82
C MET A 1 0.51 32.04 -37.35
N THR A 2 -0.22 31.15 -36.68
CA THR A 2 0.17 30.67 -35.34
C THR A 2 1.58 30.09 -35.46
N PRO A 3 2.54 30.45 -34.58
CA PRO A 3 3.87 29.84 -34.61
C PRO A 3 3.74 28.31 -34.55
N GLU A 4 4.40 27.62 -35.47
CA GLU A 4 4.31 26.16 -35.58
C GLU A 4 5.36 25.54 -34.67
N TRP A 5 4.93 24.81 -33.64
CA TRP A 5 5.85 24.07 -32.77
C TRP A 5 6.59 23.00 -33.56
N GLN A 6 7.90 22.93 -33.33
CA GLN A 6 8.79 21.94 -33.93
C GLN A 6 9.14 20.88 -32.89
N PRO A 7 9.02 19.58 -33.20
CA PRO A 7 9.42 18.53 -32.28
C PRO A 7 10.92 18.58 -31.99
N PRO A 8 11.36 18.25 -30.75
CA PRO A 8 12.78 18.12 -30.44
C PRO A 8 13.39 17.06 -31.35
N LYS A 9 14.41 17.41 -32.16
CA LYS A 9 14.98 16.49 -33.15
C LYS A 9 15.75 15.32 -32.53
N ASP A 10 16.20 15.50 -31.29
CA ASP A 10 17.04 14.63 -30.50
C ASP A 10 16.29 13.99 -29.31
N TYR A 11 14.95 13.91 -29.40
CA TYR A 11 14.10 13.37 -28.32
C TYR A 11 14.45 11.93 -27.90
N ARG A 12 15.09 11.14 -28.78
CA ARG A 12 15.57 9.78 -28.44
C ARG A 12 16.89 9.77 -27.69
N GLU A 13 17.69 10.82 -27.82
CA GLU A 13 19.01 10.95 -27.19
C GLU A 13 18.92 11.69 -25.85
N ARG A 14 17.84 12.46 -25.64
CA ARG A 14 17.54 13.18 -24.41
C ARG A 14 16.67 12.37 -23.45
N PRO A 15 16.77 12.61 -22.14
CA PRO A 15 15.98 11.88 -21.16
C PRO A 15 14.53 12.37 -21.09
N VAL A 16 13.65 11.47 -20.63
CA VAL A 16 12.36 11.83 -20.02
C VAL A 16 12.60 12.08 -18.53
N ALA A 17 12.19 13.24 -18.03
CA ALA A 17 12.26 13.56 -16.61
C ALA A 17 10.92 13.27 -15.91
N VAL A 18 10.94 12.61 -14.76
CA VAL A 18 9.77 12.37 -13.91
C VAL A 18 10.00 13.02 -12.55
N LEU A 19 9.11 13.91 -12.14
CA LEU A 19 9.21 14.61 -10.86
C LEU A 19 8.32 13.95 -9.82
N GLY A 20 8.91 13.21 -8.89
CA GLY A 20 8.26 12.36 -7.91
C GLY A 20 8.62 10.89 -8.17
N ALA A 21 9.16 10.22 -7.15
CA ALA A 21 9.55 8.81 -7.19
C ALA A 21 8.58 7.90 -6.42
N GLY A 22 7.46 8.44 -5.95
CA GLY A 22 6.37 7.68 -5.31
C GLY A 22 5.65 6.73 -6.27
N VAL A 23 4.51 6.18 -5.83
CA VAL A 23 3.80 5.06 -6.49
C VAL A 23 3.60 5.25 -8.00
N LEU A 24 3.00 6.38 -8.41
CA LEU A 24 2.76 6.67 -9.83
C LEU A 24 4.05 7.07 -10.56
N GLY A 25 4.91 7.87 -9.92
CA GLY A 25 6.14 8.38 -10.52
C GLY A 25 7.10 7.27 -10.94
N ARG A 26 7.40 6.31 -10.05
CA ARG A 26 8.26 5.16 -10.38
C ARG A 26 7.68 4.25 -11.47
N ARG A 27 6.34 4.19 -11.55
CA ARG A 27 5.67 3.46 -12.64
C ARG A 27 5.79 4.19 -13.97
N VAL A 28 5.56 5.50 -14.00
CA VAL A 28 5.75 6.31 -15.21
C VAL A 28 7.20 6.20 -15.69
N ALA A 29 8.17 6.23 -14.77
CA ALA A 29 9.57 5.99 -15.08
C ALA A 29 9.81 4.61 -15.72
N CYS A 30 9.22 3.55 -15.15
CA CYS A 30 9.28 2.19 -15.69
C CYS A 30 8.68 2.09 -17.10
N ILE A 31 7.55 2.76 -17.35
CA ILE A 31 6.89 2.78 -18.66
C ILE A 31 7.82 3.36 -19.73
N TRP A 32 8.38 4.54 -19.48
CA TRP A 32 9.28 5.17 -20.44
C TRP A 32 10.61 4.41 -20.61
N ALA A 33 11.21 3.95 -19.51
CA ALA A 33 12.43 3.14 -19.55
C ALA A 33 12.23 1.88 -20.39
N SER A 34 11.08 1.21 -20.28
CA SER A 34 10.77 0.00 -21.05
C SER A 34 10.69 0.20 -22.56
N ALA A 35 10.56 1.44 -23.04
CA ALA A 35 10.60 1.80 -24.46
C ALA A 35 11.99 2.23 -24.97
N GLY A 36 13.03 2.01 -24.17
CA GLY A 36 14.40 2.39 -24.51
C GLY A 36 14.71 3.86 -24.32
N TYR A 37 13.88 4.61 -23.58
CA TYR A 37 14.19 6.00 -23.21
C TYR A 37 15.06 6.02 -21.96
N ASN A 38 16.07 6.89 -21.94
CA ASN A 38 16.74 7.25 -20.70
C ASN A 38 15.77 8.07 -19.84
N VAL A 39 15.69 7.74 -18.55
CA VAL A 39 14.75 8.38 -17.62
C VAL A 39 15.50 8.99 -16.45
N GLN A 40 15.24 10.25 -16.19
CA GLN A 40 15.73 10.96 -15.01
C GLN A 40 14.58 11.11 -14.02
N VAL A 41 14.73 10.62 -12.80
CA VAL A 41 13.69 10.73 -11.76
C VAL A 41 14.17 11.63 -10.65
N ARG A 42 13.36 12.61 -10.27
CA ARG A 42 13.66 13.52 -9.18
C ARG A 42 12.74 13.30 -8.00
N ASP A 43 13.31 13.12 -6.81
CA ASP A 43 12.53 13.11 -5.56
C ASP A 43 13.39 13.62 -4.41
N PRO A 44 12.88 14.47 -3.49
CA PRO A 44 13.65 14.92 -2.33
C PRO A 44 14.00 13.78 -1.35
N SER A 45 13.20 12.71 -1.28
CA SER A 45 13.46 11.58 -0.38
C SER A 45 14.44 10.58 -0.99
N SER A 46 15.54 10.30 -0.30
CA SER A 46 16.51 9.28 -0.72
C SER A 46 15.89 7.88 -0.79
N GLU A 47 14.98 7.57 0.14
CA GLU A 47 14.25 6.31 0.18
C GLU A 47 13.41 6.12 -1.09
N GLN A 48 12.62 7.14 -1.47
CA GLN A 48 11.79 7.07 -2.68
C GLN A 48 12.64 6.94 -3.95
N ARG A 49 13.81 7.60 -4.01
CA ARG A 49 14.76 7.42 -5.13
C ARG A 49 15.25 5.97 -5.21
N THR A 50 15.66 5.37 -4.09
CA THR A 50 16.10 3.97 -4.04
C THR A 50 14.97 3.02 -4.43
N ASP A 51 13.76 3.24 -3.91
CA ASP A 51 12.59 2.43 -4.24
C ASP A 51 12.20 2.52 -5.71
N CYS A 52 12.33 3.69 -6.32
CA CYS A 52 12.08 3.86 -7.74
C CYS A 52 13.08 3.07 -8.60
N VAL A 53 14.38 3.13 -8.28
CA VAL A 53 15.40 2.33 -8.99
C VAL A 53 15.11 0.84 -8.84
N ASN A 54 14.77 0.39 -7.63
CA ASN A 54 14.43 -1.01 -7.38
C ASN A 54 13.18 -1.44 -8.15
N TYR A 55 12.13 -0.63 -8.13
CA TYR A 55 10.90 -0.89 -8.87
C TYR A 55 11.17 -1.04 -10.37
N VAL A 56 11.90 -0.09 -10.98
CA VAL A 56 12.23 -0.16 -12.40
C VAL A 56 13.07 -1.38 -12.71
N LYS A 57 14.12 -1.65 -11.92
CA LYS A 57 14.96 -2.84 -12.09
C LYS A 57 14.16 -4.16 -12.06
N GLN A 58 13.15 -4.25 -11.20
CA GLN A 58 12.33 -5.46 -11.05
C GLN A 58 11.27 -5.60 -12.15
N ASN A 59 10.73 -4.50 -12.66
CA ASN A 59 9.54 -4.52 -13.50
C ASN A 59 9.82 -4.22 -14.98
N VAL A 60 10.90 -3.50 -15.31
CA VAL A 60 11.11 -2.96 -16.66
C VAL A 60 11.14 -4.03 -17.75
N ALA A 61 11.65 -5.22 -17.45
CA ALA A 61 11.66 -6.35 -18.39
C ALA A 61 10.23 -6.77 -18.81
N SER A 62 9.31 -6.89 -17.85
CA SER A 62 7.91 -7.26 -18.14
C SER A 62 7.17 -6.17 -18.94
N TYR A 63 7.48 -4.90 -18.71
CA TYR A 63 6.95 -3.82 -19.54
C TYR A 63 7.57 -3.85 -20.94
N ALA A 64 8.87 -4.14 -21.05
CA ALA A 64 9.61 -4.18 -22.30
C ALA A 64 9.15 -5.32 -23.22
N GLU A 65 8.57 -6.40 -22.69
CA GLU A 65 7.90 -7.44 -23.50
C GLU A 65 6.82 -6.85 -24.43
N HIS A 66 6.17 -5.76 -24.02
CA HIS A 66 5.11 -5.11 -24.78
C HIS A 66 5.64 -4.08 -25.79
N THR A 67 6.88 -3.60 -25.61
CA THR A 67 7.52 -2.61 -26.49
C THR A 67 8.47 -3.26 -27.50
N GLY A 68 9.05 -4.41 -27.16
CA GLY A 68 10.12 -5.06 -27.92
C GLY A 68 11.45 -4.29 -27.92
N ALA A 69 11.60 -3.30 -27.04
CA ALA A 69 12.79 -2.46 -26.94
C ALA A 69 13.72 -2.91 -25.81
N GLU A 70 15.01 -2.67 -25.96
CA GLU A 70 15.95 -2.76 -24.84
C GLU A 70 15.67 -1.64 -23.83
N PRO A 71 15.56 -1.93 -22.53
CA PRO A 71 15.32 -0.90 -21.51
C PRO A 71 16.38 0.20 -21.50
N GLY A 72 15.94 1.46 -21.41
CA GLY A 72 16.81 2.62 -21.22
C GLY A 72 17.32 2.76 -19.79
N GLU A 73 18.31 3.63 -19.59
CA GLU A 73 18.93 3.85 -18.29
C GLU A 73 18.01 4.69 -17.38
N ILE A 74 17.99 4.37 -16.08
CA ILE A 74 17.36 5.20 -15.07
C ILE A 74 18.42 5.87 -14.18
N THR A 75 18.32 7.19 -14.05
CA THR A 75 19.18 7.99 -13.15
C THR A 75 18.29 8.77 -12.19
N VAL A 76 18.67 8.84 -10.91
CA VAL A 76 17.90 9.54 -9.88
C VAL A 76 18.63 10.77 -9.36
N PHE A 77 17.88 11.84 -9.10
CA PHE A 77 18.39 13.12 -8.63
C PHE A 77 17.58 13.63 -7.43
N GLU A 78 18.24 14.34 -6.53
CA GLU A 78 17.58 15.12 -5.49
C GLU A 78 17.23 16.53 -6.00
N ASP A 79 18.19 17.14 -6.68
CA ASP A 79 18.09 18.49 -7.25
C ASP A 79 17.20 18.51 -8.50
N LEU A 80 16.36 19.56 -8.60
CA LEU A 80 15.45 19.73 -9.73
C LEU A 80 16.20 20.12 -11.00
N ALA A 81 17.17 21.04 -10.92
CA ALA A 81 17.87 21.54 -12.11
C ALA A 81 18.67 20.44 -12.81
N GLN A 82 19.34 19.58 -12.04
CA GLN A 82 20.06 18.42 -12.58
C GLN A 82 19.13 17.45 -13.32
N ALA A 83 17.92 17.23 -12.80
CA ALA A 83 16.98 16.26 -13.36
C ALA A 83 16.26 16.72 -14.64
N VAL A 84 16.29 18.02 -14.96
CA VAL A 84 15.48 18.57 -16.08
C VAL A 84 16.30 19.32 -17.13
N ASN A 85 17.57 19.67 -16.85
CA ASN A 85 18.39 20.54 -17.71
C ASN A 85 18.59 20.02 -19.15
N SER A 86 18.39 18.73 -19.40
CA SER A 86 18.60 18.07 -20.69
C SER A 86 17.35 17.34 -21.17
N ALA A 87 16.27 17.34 -20.40
CA ALA A 87 15.07 16.59 -20.72
C ALA A 87 14.34 17.14 -21.95
N TRP A 88 13.77 16.26 -22.78
CA TRP A 88 12.85 16.66 -23.87
C TRP A 88 11.38 16.63 -23.43
N LEU A 89 11.08 15.83 -22.39
CA LEU A 89 9.78 15.73 -21.75
C LEU A 89 9.96 15.70 -20.24
N VAL A 90 9.21 16.52 -19.52
CA VAL A 90 9.09 16.48 -18.05
C VAL A 90 7.67 16.05 -17.70
N ILE A 91 7.51 15.09 -16.79
CA ILE A 91 6.22 14.64 -16.26
C ILE A 91 6.21 14.89 -14.75
N GLU A 92 5.42 15.86 -14.33
CA GLU A 92 5.20 16.21 -12.93
C GLU A 92 4.25 15.18 -12.28
N ALA A 93 4.72 14.54 -11.22
CA ALA A 93 3.98 13.57 -10.38
C ALA A 93 4.24 13.82 -8.88
N VAL A 94 4.36 15.10 -8.49
CA VAL A 94 4.50 15.56 -7.11
C VAL A 94 3.15 15.51 -6.39
N PRO A 95 3.11 15.64 -5.03
CA PRO A 95 1.86 15.59 -4.27
C PRO A 95 0.77 16.52 -4.81
N GLU A 96 -0.49 16.09 -4.68
CA GLU A 96 -1.67 16.74 -5.26
C GLU A 96 -2.07 18.02 -4.48
N LYS A 97 -1.17 19.02 -4.48
CA LYS A 97 -1.35 20.32 -3.83
C LYS A 97 -1.14 21.43 -4.86
N LEU A 98 -2.20 22.16 -5.21
CA LEU A 98 -2.15 23.18 -6.27
C LEU A 98 -1.00 24.20 -6.10
N PRO A 99 -0.76 24.81 -4.91
CA PRO A 99 0.34 25.76 -4.76
C PRO A 99 1.72 25.15 -5.07
N LEU A 100 1.95 23.90 -4.68
CA LEU A 100 3.19 23.18 -4.96
C LEU A 100 3.37 22.97 -6.47
N LYS A 101 2.30 22.64 -7.19
CA LYS A 101 2.35 22.46 -8.65
C LYS A 101 2.59 23.77 -9.39
N VAL A 102 1.92 24.86 -8.99
CA VAL A 102 2.17 26.22 -9.51
C VAL A 102 3.65 26.60 -9.34
N ASP A 103 4.22 26.40 -8.16
CA ASP A 103 5.64 26.67 -7.91
C ASP A 103 6.56 25.75 -8.72
N THR A 104 6.17 24.50 -8.90
CA THR A 104 6.91 23.52 -9.71
C THR A 104 6.99 23.96 -11.18
N PHE A 105 5.87 24.32 -11.81
CA PHE A 105 5.85 24.76 -13.21
C PHE A 105 6.60 26.08 -13.43
N ALA A 106 6.58 26.99 -12.45
CA ALA A 106 7.39 28.21 -12.48
C ALA A 106 8.91 27.92 -12.46
N GLN A 107 9.33 26.86 -11.76
CA GLN A 107 10.73 26.41 -11.77
C GLN A 107 11.07 25.70 -13.08
N LEU A 108 10.16 24.87 -13.61
CA LEU A 108 10.36 24.17 -14.87
C LEU A 108 10.52 25.11 -16.07
N GLU A 109 9.78 26.21 -16.11
CA GLU A 109 9.98 27.24 -17.14
C GLU A 109 11.42 27.74 -17.20
N LYS A 110 12.08 27.87 -16.04
CA LYS A 110 13.44 28.43 -15.92
C LYS A 110 14.55 27.40 -16.12
N LEU A 111 14.30 26.15 -15.71
CA LEU A 111 15.33 25.12 -15.59
C LEU A 111 15.34 24.12 -16.75
N ALA A 112 14.17 23.84 -17.33
CA ALA A 112 14.07 22.90 -18.45
C ALA A 112 14.40 23.60 -19.79
N PRO A 113 14.97 22.88 -20.77
CA PRO A 113 15.20 23.42 -22.11
C PRO A 113 13.95 24.08 -22.71
N ASN A 114 14.14 25.13 -23.52
CA ASN A 114 13.02 25.89 -24.10
C ASN A 114 12.10 25.06 -25.01
N ASP A 115 12.62 23.99 -25.60
CA ASP A 115 11.88 23.06 -26.46
C ASP A 115 11.30 21.86 -25.69
N CYS A 116 11.58 21.75 -24.39
CA CYS A 116 11.08 20.67 -23.54
C CYS A 116 9.56 20.76 -23.36
N ILE A 117 8.86 19.64 -23.51
CA ILE A 117 7.43 19.55 -23.21
C ILE A 117 7.26 19.36 -21.70
N LEU A 118 6.36 20.12 -21.07
CA LEU A 118 6.13 20.02 -19.63
C LEU A 118 4.71 19.49 -19.38
N ALA A 119 4.60 18.34 -18.74
CA ALA A 119 3.34 17.68 -18.52
C ALA A 119 3.07 17.48 -17.02
N THR A 120 1.81 17.46 -16.61
CA THR A 120 1.39 17.07 -15.25
C THR A 120 0.57 15.79 -15.28
N ASN A 121 0.85 14.88 -14.35
CA ASN A 121 0.08 13.68 -14.07
C ASN A 121 -1.10 13.94 -13.10
N SER A 122 -1.44 15.20 -12.83
CA SER A 122 -2.59 15.52 -11.97
C SER A 122 -3.89 14.94 -12.51
N SER A 123 -4.63 14.27 -11.62
CA SER A 123 -5.93 13.66 -11.91
C SER A 123 -7.10 14.61 -11.66
N SER A 124 -6.84 15.70 -10.93
CA SER A 124 -7.88 16.63 -10.43
C SER A 124 -7.76 18.03 -11.03
N TYR A 125 -6.54 18.55 -11.21
CA TYR A 125 -6.31 19.92 -11.65
C TYR A 125 -6.03 19.99 -13.16
N LYS A 126 -6.67 20.96 -13.81
CA LYS A 126 -6.32 21.34 -15.18
C LYS A 126 -4.94 22.01 -15.15
N SER A 127 -4.12 21.72 -16.16
CA SER A 127 -2.78 22.30 -16.27
C SER A 127 -2.84 23.83 -16.32
N SER A 128 -3.89 24.43 -16.87
CA SER A 128 -4.11 25.90 -16.86
C SER A 128 -4.13 26.51 -15.46
N GLU A 129 -4.59 25.76 -14.45
CA GLU A 129 -4.62 26.19 -13.03
C GLU A 129 -3.21 26.25 -12.42
N MET A 130 -2.21 25.68 -13.09
CA MET A 130 -0.82 25.64 -12.62
C MET A 130 0.05 26.76 -13.22
N LEU A 131 -0.52 27.62 -14.08
CA LEU A 131 0.25 28.52 -14.96
C LEU A 131 0.29 29.99 -14.50
N ASP A 132 -0.16 30.28 -13.29
CA ASP A 132 -0.21 31.65 -12.75
C ASP A 132 1.17 32.33 -12.73
N LYS A 133 2.23 31.54 -12.49
CA LYS A 133 3.62 32.00 -12.42
C LYS A 133 4.44 31.68 -13.68
N VAL A 134 3.79 31.25 -14.75
CA VAL A 134 4.42 30.83 -16.01
C VAL A 134 4.16 31.88 -17.09
N SER A 135 5.21 32.27 -17.83
CA SER A 135 5.06 33.26 -18.90
C SER A 135 4.23 32.73 -20.08
N ALA A 136 3.59 33.62 -20.83
CA ALA A 136 2.80 33.28 -22.01
C ALA A 136 3.60 32.54 -23.10
N VAL A 137 4.93 32.69 -23.12
CA VAL A 137 5.81 32.01 -24.09
C VAL A 137 5.95 30.52 -23.76
N ALA A 138 5.92 30.15 -22.49
CA ALA A 138 6.06 28.76 -22.06
C ALA A 138 4.73 27.99 -22.06
N LYS A 139 3.57 28.62 -21.81
CA LYS A 139 2.27 27.94 -21.76
C LYS A 139 1.99 26.98 -22.94
N PRO A 140 2.29 27.36 -24.20
CA PRO A 140 2.03 26.48 -25.34
C PRO A 140 2.76 25.12 -25.35
N ARG A 141 3.79 24.91 -24.49
CA ARG A 141 4.49 23.62 -24.33
C ARG A 141 4.00 22.81 -23.12
N ILE A 142 2.93 23.25 -22.46
CA ILE A 142 2.39 22.66 -21.23
C ILE A 142 1.08 21.92 -21.49
N LEU A 143 0.88 20.78 -20.83
CA LEU A 143 -0.35 19.98 -20.91
C LEU A 143 -0.57 19.09 -19.68
N ASN A 144 -1.75 18.49 -19.56
CA ASN A 144 -1.94 17.32 -18.71
C ASN A 144 -1.59 16.04 -19.47
N MET A 145 -1.03 15.07 -18.74
CA MET A 145 -0.65 13.75 -19.20
C MET A 145 -0.90 12.74 -18.08
N HIS A 146 -2.15 12.30 -17.97
CA HIS A 146 -2.68 11.58 -16.83
C HIS A 146 -2.62 10.06 -17.03
N TYR A 147 -1.90 9.38 -16.15
CA TYR A 147 -1.70 7.93 -16.09
C TYR A 147 -2.59 7.30 -15.02
N TYR A 148 -3.12 6.11 -15.32
CA TYR A 148 -4.10 5.43 -14.46
C TYR A 148 -3.50 4.25 -13.69
N MET A 149 -4.00 4.00 -12.48
CA MET A 149 -3.78 2.74 -11.73
C MET A 149 -4.96 1.77 -11.96
N PRO A 150 -4.79 0.44 -11.79
CA PRO A 150 -3.58 -0.32 -11.42
C PRO A 150 -2.57 -0.48 -12.59
N PRO A 151 -1.37 -1.09 -12.36
CA PRO A 151 -0.28 -1.12 -13.34
C PRO A 151 -0.63 -1.67 -14.74
N GLN A 152 -1.58 -2.60 -14.81
CA GLN A 152 -2.06 -3.20 -16.06
C GLN A 152 -2.85 -2.21 -16.94
N VAL A 153 -3.34 -1.11 -16.36
CA VAL A 153 -4.04 -0.05 -17.08
C VAL A 153 -3.04 0.86 -17.76
N MET A 154 -2.68 0.51 -19.00
CA MET A 154 -1.74 1.28 -19.83
C MET A 154 -2.39 2.52 -20.50
N VAL A 155 -3.52 3.01 -19.99
CA VAL A 155 -4.22 4.19 -20.52
C VAL A 155 -3.51 5.47 -20.10
N VAL A 156 -3.37 6.42 -21.03
CA VAL A 156 -2.85 7.76 -20.77
C VAL A 156 -3.77 8.79 -21.42
N GLU A 157 -4.21 9.78 -20.65
CA GLU A 157 -4.99 10.90 -21.19
C GLU A 157 -4.14 12.16 -21.35
N LEU A 158 -4.16 12.71 -22.56
CA LEU A 158 -3.57 14.00 -22.88
C LEU A 158 -4.66 15.07 -22.93
N MET A 159 -4.43 16.22 -22.30
CA MET A 159 -5.35 17.35 -22.37
C MET A 159 -4.60 18.67 -22.47
N THR A 160 -5.05 19.51 -23.40
CA THR A 160 -4.52 20.87 -23.56
C THR A 160 -4.83 21.75 -22.34
N ASP A 161 -3.96 22.73 -22.08
CA ASP A 161 -4.18 23.84 -21.13
C ASP A 161 -4.94 25.04 -21.75
N GLY A 162 -5.43 24.90 -23.00
CA GLY A 162 -6.03 25.96 -23.80
C GLY A 162 -5.04 26.75 -24.68
N TYR A 163 -3.74 26.68 -24.39
CA TYR A 163 -2.65 27.29 -25.14
C TYR A 163 -1.76 26.26 -25.85
N THR A 164 -1.77 24.99 -25.41
CA THR A 164 -0.90 23.91 -25.90
C THR A 164 -0.93 23.82 -27.41
N TYR A 165 0.25 23.73 -28.04
CA TYR A 165 0.32 23.49 -29.46
C TYR A 165 -0.36 22.16 -29.83
N PRO A 166 -1.32 22.14 -30.78
CA PRO A 166 -1.99 20.91 -31.18
C PRO A 166 -1.04 19.81 -31.69
N SER A 167 0.08 20.20 -32.31
CA SER A 167 1.12 19.28 -32.78
C SER A 167 1.86 18.57 -31.64
N ILE A 168 1.94 19.14 -30.43
CA ILE A 168 2.49 18.46 -29.25
C ILE A 168 1.63 17.25 -28.87
N LEU A 169 0.30 17.39 -28.90
CA LEU A 169 -0.62 16.28 -28.59
C LEU A 169 -0.46 15.14 -29.59
N GLN A 170 -0.34 15.46 -30.89
CA GLN A 170 -0.10 14.48 -31.95
C GLN A 170 1.24 13.76 -31.76
N PHE A 171 2.29 14.54 -31.52
CA PHE A 171 3.63 14.01 -31.26
C PHE A 171 3.64 13.07 -30.04
N LEU A 172 3.07 13.50 -28.91
CA LEU A 172 3.02 12.68 -27.70
C LEU A 172 2.18 11.41 -27.86
N VAL A 173 1.09 11.43 -28.64
CA VAL A 173 0.34 10.21 -28.98
C VAL A 173 1.24 9.16 -29.63
N GLU A 174 2.13 9.57 -30.53
CA GLU A 174 3.08 8.65 -31.17
C GLU A 174 4.12 8.14 -30.18
N ARG A 175 4.76 9.05 -29.41
CA ARG A 175 5.79 8.68 -28.43
C ARG A 175 5.24 7.77 -27.33
N LEU A 176 4.00 8.00 -26.89
CA LEU A 176 3.31 7.17 -25.91
C LEU A 176 3.04 5.75 -26.41
N ARG A 177 2.74 5.59 -27.70
CA ARG A 177 2.56 4.25 -28.30
C ARG A 177 3.85 3.45 -28.35
N GLU A 178 5.00 4.12 -28.47
CA GLU A 178 6.31 3.46 -28.39
C GLU A 178 6.53 2.84 -27.01
N ALA A 179 6.01 3.47 -25.94
CA ALA A 179 5.96 2.95 -24.57
C ALA A 179 4.81 1.97 -24.29
N ALA A 180 4.23 1.37 -25.34
CA ALA A 180 3.11 0.43 -25.28
C ALA A 180 1.87 0.95 -24.53
N THR A 181 1.75 2.27 -24.35
CA THR A 181 0.57 2.87 -23.74
C THR A 181 -0.56 3.06 -24.76
N LYS A 182 -1.76 3.32 -24.24
CA LYS A 182 -2.99 3.60 -24.99
C LYS A 182 -3.37 5.07 -24.78
N PRO A 183 -2.86 5.99 -25.62
CA PRO A 183 -3.10 7.42 -25.43
C PRO A 183 -4.48 7.85 -25.97
N TYR A 184 -5.15 8.73 -25.23
CA TYR A 184 -6.42 9.37 -25.61
C TYR A 184 -6.34 10.88 -25.39
N VAL A 185 -6.96 11.67 -26.28
CA VAL A 185 -6.76 13.13 -26.33
C VAL A 185 -8.05 13.89 -26.04
N ALA A 186 -8.08 14.63 -24.93
CA ALA A 186 -9.05 15.67 -24.66
C ALA A 186 -8.61 16.95 -25.38
N ARG A 187 -9.25 17.22 -26.52
CA ARG A 187 -8.91 18.34 -27.43
C ARG A 187 -9.26 19.73 -26.87
N LYS A 188 -9.94 19.78 -25.73
CA LYS A 188 -10.29 20.97 -24.97
C LYS A 188 -10.14 20.64 -23.51
N GLU A 189 -9.94 21.68 -22.70
CA GLU A 189 -10.02 21.55 -21.26
C GLU A 189 -11.35 20.95 -20.83
N SER A 190 -11.26 19.97 -19.95
CA SER A 190 -12.40 19.23 -19.43
C SER A 190 -12.05 18.77 -18.03
N THR A 191 -12.77 19.28 -17.04
CA THR A 191 -12.71 18.73 -15.69
C THR A 191 -13.12 17.26 -15.73
N GLY A 192 -12.27 16.41 -15.15
CA GLY A 192 -12.38 14.96 -15.27
C GLY A 192 -11.91 14.39 -16.61
N PHE A 193 -11.20 15.15 -17.43
CA PHE A 193 -10.67 14.69 -18.71
C PHE A 193 -11.77 14.07 -19.60
N ILE A 194 -11.53 12.88 -20.15
CA ILE A 194 -12.49 12.08 -20.91
C ILE A 194 -13.10 11.04 -19.96
N PHE A 195 -12.27 10.16 -19.38
CA PHE A 195 -12.76 9.00 -18.64
C PHE A 195 -13.44 9.38 -17.33
N ASN A 196 -12.81 10.20 -16.47
CA ASN A 196 -13.42 10.60 -15.19
C ASN A 196 -14.71 11.39 -15.41
N ARG A 197 -14.83 12.15 -16.51
CA ARG A 197 -16.05 12.83 -16.92
C ARG A 197 -17.15 11.86 -17.37
N MET A 198 -16.80 10.84 -18.16
CA MET A 198 -17.74 9.78 -18.52
C MET A 198 -18.22 9.02 -17.28
N TRP A 199 -17.27 8.68 -16.40
CA TRP A 199 -17.54 8.02 -15.13
C TRP A 199 -18.45 8.86 -14.22
N ALA A 200 -18.23 10.18 -14.13
CA ALA A 200 -19.13 11.08 -13.41
C ALA A 200 -20.57 11.04 -13.94
N ALA A 201 -20.76 10.91 -15.27
CA ALA A 201 -22.10 10.76 -15.83
C ALA A 201 -22.75 9.43 -15.46
N VAL A 202 -22.00 8.33 -15.53
CA VAL A 202 -22.49 6.99 -15.14
C VAL A 202 -22.88 6.96 -13.66
N LYS A 203 -22.01 7.46 -12.78
CA LYS A 203 -22.29 7.55 -11.34
C LYS A 203 -23.53 8.39 -11.06
N ARG A 204 -23.61 9.57 -11.67
CA ARG A 204 -24.73 10.49 -11.45
C ARG A 204 -26.05 9.83 -11.81
N GLU A 205 -26.12 9.15 -12.95
CA GLU A 205 -27.34 8.46 -13.35
C GLU A 205 -27.66 7.24 -12.48
N ALA A 206 -26.65 6.46 -12.09
CA ALA A 206 -26.84 5.37 -11.15
C ALA A 206 -27.43 5.87 -9.82
N LEU A 207 -26.91 6.98 -9.28
CA LEU A 207 -27.46 7.61 -8.07
C LEU A 207 -28.88 8.12 -8.29
N THR A 208 -29.20 8.72 -9.44
CA THR A 208 -30.56 9.15 -9.78
C THR A 208 -31.55 8.00 -9.77
N ILE A 209 -31.21 6.86 -10.39
CA ILE A 209 -32.05 5.65 -10.41
C ILE A 209 -32.33 5.16 -8.99
N ILE A 210 -31.31 5.15 -8.13
CA ILE A 210 -31.43 4.74 -6.73
C ILE A 210 -32.29 5.76 -5.95
N ALA A 211 -32.05 7.06 -6.14
CA ALA A 211 -32.77 8.13 -5.45
C ALA A 211 -34.27 8.22 -5.83
N GLU A 212 -34.64 7.71 -6.99
CA GLU A 212 -36.03 7.61 -7.47
C GLU A 212 -36.69 6.27 -7.09
N ASP A 213 -36.00 5.42 -6.31
CA ASP A 213 -36.44 4.07 -5.93
C ASP A 213 -36.80 3.18 -7.14
N VAL A 214 -36.18 3.42 -8.31
CA VAL A 214 -36.45 2.67 -9.54
C VAL A 214 -35.87 1.26 -9.48
N SER A 215 -34.71 1.09 -8.82
CA SER A 215 -34.01 -0.19 -8.64
C SER A 215 -32.94 -0.08 -7.54
N THR A 216 -32.38 -1.21 -7.11
CA THR A 216 -31.35 -1.25 -6.06
C THR A 216 -29.92 -1.28 -6.64
N PRO A 217 -28.89 -0.91 -5.84
CA PRO A 217 -27.49 -1.03 -6.25
C PRO A 217 -27.09 -2.43 -6.76
N GLU A 218 -27.61 -3.48 -6.13
CA GLU A 218 -27.38 -4.89 -6.51
C GLU A 218 -27.88 -5.19 -7.92
N GLU A 219 -29.10 -4.78 -8.23
CA GLU A 219 -29.74 -4.99 -9.53
C GLU A 219 -29.04 -4.17 -10.63
N ILE A 220 -28.67 -2.92 -10.34
CA ILE A 220 -27.92 -2.06 -11.27
C ILE A 220 -26.59 -2.72 -11.67
N ASP A 221 -25.81 -3.17 -10.69
CA ASP A 221 -24.50 -3.79 -10.95
C ASP A 221 -24.63 -5.18 -11.59
N SER A 222 -25.67 -5.96 -11.22
CA SER A 222 -25.97 -7.25 -11.84
C SER A 222 -26.33 -7.06 -13.32
N MET A 223 -27.23 -6.13 -13.63
CA MET A 223 -27.62 -5.80 -15.01
C MET A 223 -26.42 -5.27 -15.80
N TRP A 224 -25.60 -4.42 -15.21
CA TRP A 224 -24.36 -3.93 -15.84
C TRP A 224 -23.43 -5.10 -16.22
N THR A 225 -23.29 -6.08 -15.33
CA THR A 225 -22.45 -7.26 -15.58
C THR A 225 -22.93 -8.10 -16.77
N GLU A 226 -24.25 -8.34 -16.85
CA GLU A 226 -24.87 -9.08 -17.95
C GLU A 226 -24.77 -8.32 -19.28
N MET A 227 -25.01 -7.01 -19.27
CA MET A 227 -25.03 -6.18 -20.48
C MET A 227 -23.64 -5.95 -21.10
N PHE A 228 -22.59 -5.84 -20.28
CA PHE A 228 -21.25 -5.50 -20.73
C PHE A 228 -20.25 -6.68 -20.73
N ILE A 229 -20.74 -7.90 -20.50
CA ILE A 229 -20.01 -9.20 -20.54
C ILE A 229 -18.66 -9.15 -19.80
N LYS A 230 -18.68 -9.53 -18.51
CA LYS A 230 -17.50 -9.59 -17.62
C LYS A 230 -16.72 -8.27 -17.50
N PRO A 231 -17.37 -7.16 -17.12
CA PRO A 231 -16.64 -5.95 -16.79
C PRO A 231 -15.77 -6.19 -15.55
N ALA A 232 -14.54 -5.67 -15.54
CA ALA A 232 -13.65 -5.78 -14.38
C ALA A 232 -14.16 -4.97 -13.16
N THR A 233 -15.07 -4.01 -13.39
CA THR A 233 -15.62 -3.09 -12.39
C THR A 233 -17.09 -2.80 -12.68
N VAL A 234 -17.90 -2.58 -11.63
CA VAL A 234 -19.35 -2.31 -11.72
C VAL A 234 -19.69 -1.01 -10.99
N PRO A 235 -20.70 -0.23 -11.43
CA PRO A 235 -20.85 1.15 -10.99
C PRO A 235 -20.99 1.37 -9.48
N CYS A 236 -21.89 0.64 -8.82
CA CYS A 236 -22.21 0.87 -7.41
C CYS A 236 -21.09 0.38 -6.49
N LYS A 237 -20.55 -0.83 -6.72
CA LYS A 237 -19.37 -1.29 -5.97
C LYS A 237 -18.14 -0.41 -6.21
N THR A 238 -17.99 0.19 -7.40
CA THR A 238 -16.89 1.13 -7.65
C THR A 238 -17.07 2.40 -6.83
N MET A 239 -18.30 2.94 -6.70
CA MET A 239 -18.57 4.08 -5.83
C MET A 239 -18.28 3.75 -4.36
N ASP A 240 -18.67 2.57 -3.89
CA ASP A 240 -18.36 2.13 -2.53
C ASP A 240 -16.85 1.93 -2.30
N ALA A 241 -16.13 1.37 -3.28
CA ALA A 241 -14.69 1.17 -3.19
C ALA A 241 -13.91 2.50 -3.18
N VAL A 242 -14.36 3.51 -3.92
CA VAL A 242 -13.80 4.88 -3.91
C VAL A 242 -14.16 5.62 -2.61
N GLY A 243 -15.34 5.32 -2.07
CA GLY A 243 -15.92 5.94 -0.89
C GLY A 243 -16.92 7.04 -1.24
N LEU A 244 -18.11 7.00 -0.62
CA LEU A 244 -19.25 7.85 -0.99
C LEU A 244 -19.05 9.34 -0.66
N ASP A 245 -18.25 9.66 0.33
CA ASP A 245 -17.80 11.02 0.64
C ASP A 245 -16.82 11.55 -0.41
N THR A 246 -15.87 10.72 -0.88
CA THR A 246 -15.00 11.07 -2.00
C THR A 246 -15.84 11.30 -3.26
N VAL A 247 -16.81 10.42 -3.52
CA VAL A 247 -17.77 10.57 -4.62
C VAL A 247 -18.55 11.89 -4.47
N SER A 248 -19.09 12.17 -3.29
CA SER A 248 -19.84 13.41 -3.00
C SER A 248 -18.99 14.66 -3.20
N LEU A 249 -17.73 14.67 -2.74
CA LEU A 249 -16.81 15.79 -2.91
C LEU A 249 -16.51 16.06 -4.39
N ILE A 250 -16.28 15.00 -5.18
CA ILE A 250 -16.07 15.09 -6.62
C ILE A 250 -17.34 15.61 -7.33
N GLU A 251 -18.52 15.07 -7.01
CA GLU A 251 -19.77 15.50 -7.62
C GLU A 251 -20.14 16.95 -7.25
N LYS A 252 -19.87 17.39 -6.01
CA LYS A 252 -20.01 18.81 -5.60
C LYS A 252 -19.23 19.75 -6.51
N HIS A 253 -18.00 19.37 -6.86
CA HIS A 253 -17.18 20.14 -7.80
C HIS A 253 -17.81 20.19 -9.21
N TYR A 254 -18.27 19.05 -9.74
CA TYR A 254 -18.94 19.01 -11.04
C TYR A 254 -20.25 19.81 -11.07
N ILE A 255 -21.04 19.74 -10.00
CA ILE A 255 -22.28 20.53 -9.84
C ILE A 255 -21.96 22.02 -9.89
N ALA A 256 -21.00 22.47 -9.08
CA ALA A 256 -20.62 23.88 -9.03
C ALA A 256 -20.10 24.39 -10.39
N GLU A 257 -19.29 23.59 -11.08
CA GLU A 257 -18.72 24.00 -12.36
C GLU A 257 -19.72 23.93 -13.53
N ARG A 258 -20.70 23.02 -13.48
CA ARG A 258 -21.57 22.73 -14.65
C ARG A 258 -23.04 23.06 -14.45
N GLY A 259 -23.43 23.52 -13.26
CA GLY A 259 -24.83 23.81 -12.94
C GLY A 259 -25.72 22.56 -12.97
N LEU A 260 -25.20 21.41 -12.54
CA LEU A 260 -25.97 20.17 -12.45
C LEU A 260 -26.87 20.18 -11.22
N PRO A 261 -28.00 19.45 -11.22
CA PRO A 261 -28.85 19.33 -10.04
C PRO A 261 -28.18 18.46 -8.95
N ALA A 262 -28.30 18.88 -7.70
CA ALA A 262 -27.70 18.21 -6.54
C ALA A 262 -28.66 17.26 -5.81
N ASP A 263 -29.97 17.47 -5.98
CA ASP A 263 -31.06 16.84 -5.22
C ASP A 263 -30.98 15.31 -5.21
N LYS A 264 -30.80 14.69 -6.37
CA LYS A 264 -30.78 13.22 -6.53
C LYS A 264 -29.40 12.59 -6.44
N THR A 265 -28.36 13.39 -6.19
CA THR A 265 -26.97 12.91 -6.21
C THR A 265 -26.26 13.25 -4.91
N VAL A 266 -25.72 14.46 -4.79
CA VAL A 266 -24.98 14.90 -3.60
C VAL A 266 -25.90 15.00 -2.39
N ASP A 267 -27.09 15.60 -2.52
CA ASP A 267 -28.01 15.79 -1.39
C ASP A 267 -28.63 14.45 -0.99
N PHE A 268 -28.94 13.60 -1.98
CA PHE A 268 -29.35 12.22 -1.76
C PHE A 268 -28.28 11.42 -1.00
N LEU A 269 -27.03 11.42 -1.47
CA LEU A 269 -25.91 10.76 -0.79
C LEU A 269 -25.72 11.30 0.61
N GLN A 270 -25.77 12.63 0.77
CA GLN A 270 -25.61 13.29 2.07
C GLN A 270 -26.66 12.78 3.06
N THR A 271 -27.94 12.89 2.70
CA THR A 271 -29.07 12.57 3.58
C THR A 271 -29.20 11.07 3.88
N ASN A 272 -29.00 10.23 2.86
CA ASN A 272 -29.31 8.80 2.95
C ASN A 272 -28.11 7.93 3.34
N TYR A 273 -26.88 8.46 3.22
CA TYR A 273 -25.66 7.69 3.47
C TYR A 273 -24.67 8.45 4.36
N LEU A 274 -24.20 9.63 3.95
CA LEU A 274 -23.08 10.29 4.63
C LEU A 274 -23.44 10.79 6.04
N ASP A 275 -24.64 11.36 6.23
CA ASP A 275 -25.14 11.78 7.55
C ASP A 275 -25.33 10.59 8.50
N GLN A 276 -25.43 9.39 7.95
CA GLN A 276 -25.53 8.12 8.67
C GLN A 276 -24.16 7.42 8.83
N GLY A 277 -23.07 8.06 8.40
CA GLY A 277 -21.72 7.49 8.46
C GLY A 277 -21.45 6.35 7.47
N LYS A 278 -22.30 6.18 6.44
CA LYS A 278 -22.15 5.17 5.38
C LYS A 278 -21.29 5.75 4.25
N LEU A 279 -20.02 5.39 4.24
CA LEU A 279 -19.00 5.89 3.31
C LEU A 279 -18.60 4.86 2.25
N GLY A 280 -19.26 3.71 2.15
CA GLY A 280 -18.84 2.61 1.27
C GLY A 280 -17.82 1.68 1.92
N SER A 281 -16.98 1.02 1.11
CA SER A 281 -16.06 -0.04 1.51
C SER A 281 -14.94 0.40 2.46
N LYS A 282 -14.74 1.72 2.62
CA LYS A 282 -13.77 2.28 3.56
C LYS A 282 -14.32 2.48 4.97
N CYS A 283 -15.59 2.15 5.22
CA CYS A 283 -16.19 2.21 6.55
C CYS A 283 -17.03 0.96 6.86
N PRO A 284 -17.22 0.63 8.14
CA PRO A 284 -17.97 -0.54 8.56
C PRO A 284 -19.50 -0.38 8.47
N HIS A 285 -20.02 0.81 8.15
CA HIS A 285 -21.47 1.03 7.97
C HIS A 285 -21.94 0.72 6.54
N GLY A 286 -21.02 0.29 5.66
CA GLY A 286 -21.31 0.07 4.24
C GLY A 286 -21.51 1.39 3.49
N GLY A 287 -22.16 1.30 2.34
CA GLY A 287 -22.48 2.43 1.46
C GLY A 287 -23.75 2.12 0.70
N LEU A 288 -23.66 2.16 -0.62
CA LEU A 288 -24.75 1.72 -1.50
C LEU A 288 -25.06 0.25 -1.26
N TYR A 289 -24.03 -0.57 -1.07
CA TYR A 289 -24.20 -1.92 -0.55
C TYR A 289 -24.28 -1.90 0.97
N PRO A 290 -25.05 -2.83 1.58
CA PRO A 290 -24.97 -3.05 3.01
C PRO A 290 -23.51 -3.33 3.40
N PRO A 291 -23.14 -3.06 4.68
CA PRO A 291 -21.88 -3.55 5.18
C PRO A 291 -21.78 -5.03 4.86
N ALA A 292 -20.64 -5.46 4.31
CA ALA A 292 -20.38 -6.87 4.06
C ALA A 292 -20.79 -7.66 5.31
N GLU A 293 -21.74 -8.59 5.15
CA GLU A 293 -22.58 -9.12 6.22
C GLU A 293 -21.80 -9.27 7.53
N ALA A 294 -22.18 -8.45 8.52
CA ALA A 294 -22.07 -8.90 9.89
C ALA A 294 -23.01 -10.10 9.99
N THR A 295 -22.44 -11.30 9.89
CA THR A 295 -23.10 -12.50 10.37
C THR A 295 -23.66 -12.15 11.75
N ASN A 296 -24.99 -12.12 11.85
CA ASN A 296 -25.66 -12.12 13.14
C ASN A 296 -25.30 -13.47 13.79
N GLY A 297 -24.21 -13.45 14.54
CA GLY A 297 -23.60 -14.59 15.19
C GLY A 297 -22.82 -14.10 16.41
N ASP A 298 -23.58 -14.00 17.50
CA ASP A 298 -23.14 -14.05 18.89
C ASP A 298 -22.24 -12.97 19.51
N SER A 299 -22.77 -12.47 20.63
CA SER A 299 -22.07 -11.84 21.74
C SER A 299 -20.89 -12.69 22.23
N GLN A 300 -19.64 -12.38 21.82
CA GLN A 300 -18.40 -12.69 22.57
C GLN A 300 -17.06 -12.26 21.92
N SER A 301 -17.03 -11.37 20.91
CA SER A 301 -15.74 -10.98 20.31
C SER A 301 -14.90 -10.11 21.27
N ALA A 302 -13.69 -10.57 21.55
CA ALA A 302 -12.70 -9.89 22.40
C ALA A 302 -12.25 -8.57 21.78
N ASN A 303 -11.93 -7.57 22.61
CA ASN A 303 -11.34 -6.33 22.11
C ASN A 303 -9.99 -6.64 21.44
N LEU A 304 -9.59 -5.78 20.50
CA LEU A 304 -8.31 -5.86 19.82
C LEU A 304 -7.36 -4.85 20.46
N LEU A 305 -6.13 -5.27 20.73
CA LEU A 305 -5.02 -4.36 20.98
C LEU A 305 -4.20 -4.24 19.70
N VAL A 306 -4.01 -3.02 19.24
CA VAL A 306 -3.31 -2.72 17.98
C VAL A 306 -2.26 -1.66 18.21
N LEU A 307 -1.10 -1.84 17.60
CA LEU A 307 -0.01 -0.88 17.63
C LEU A 307 -0.10 0.07 16.44
N ASP A 308 0.00 1.38 16.71
CA ASP A 308 0.26 2.39 15.69
C ASP A 308 1.73 2.79 15.79
N ILE A 309 2.47 2.62 14.70
CA ILE A 309 3.91 2.90 14.65
C ILE A 309 4.21 4.42 14.70
N GLY A 310 3.21 5.27 14.41
CA GLY A 310 3.33 6.73 14.52
C GLY A 310 3.97 7.43 13.31
N LEU A 311 4.30 6.69 12.25
CA LEU A 311 4.92 7.24 11.03
C LEU A 311 3.94 8.05 10.16
N SER A 312 2.64 7.81 10.29
CA SER A 312 1.59 8.55 9.57
C SER A 312 0.91 9.62 10.42
N ALA A 313 1.35 9.82 11.67
CA ALA A 313 0.74 10.80 12.57
C ALA A 313 0.79 12.22 11.98
N LYS A 314 -0.13 13.11 12.40
CA LYS A 314 -0.13 14.53 11.96
C LYS A 314 1.22 15.24 12.18
N GLN A 315 1.95 14.83 13.21
CA GLN A 315 3.33 15.20 13.47
C GLN A 315 4.16 13.91 13.57
N PRO A 316 4.65 13.37 12.45
CA PRO A 316 5.40 12.12 12.44
C PRO A 316 6.69 12.25 13.26
N SER A 317 6.98 11.25 14.09
CA SER A 317 8.28 11.12 14.73
C SER A 317 8.56 9.65 15.05
N LEU A 318 9.83 9.31 15.28
CA LEU A 318 10.21 7.95 15.67
C LEU A 318 9.64 7.54 17.04
N THR A 319 9.10 8.49 17.82
CA THR A 319 8.50 8.27 19.13
C THR A 319 7.00 8.60 19.16
N ALA A 320 6.36 8.77 18.01
CA ALA A 320 4.92 9.10 17.95
C ALA A 320 4.01 7.88 18.11
N GLY A 321 4.55 6.69 18.35
CA GLY A 321 3.79 5.46 18.39
C GLY A 321 2.80 5.38 19.56
N GLU A 322 1.74 4.61 19.36
CA GLU A 322 0.66 4.42 20.32
C GLU A 322 0.29 2.93 20.46
N VAL A 323 -0.19 2.55 21.65
CA VAL A 323 -0.89 1.28 21.88
C VAL A 323 -2.38 1.60 21.98
N LEU A 324 -3.19 0.97 21.13
CA LEU A 324 -4.62 1.26 20.99
C LEU A 324 -5.45 0.08 21.45
N GLU A 325 -6.59 0.37 22.08
CA GLU A 325 -7.68 -0.58 22.20
C GLU A 325 -8.73 -0.26 21.13
N ILE A 326 -9.08 -1.26 20.33
CA ILE A 326 -10.03 -1.17 19.24
C ILE A 326 -11.11 -2.22 19.46
N SER A 327 -12.38 -1.83 19.37
CA SER A 327 -13.49 -2.78 19.45
C SER A 327 -13.45 -3.74 18.24
N PRO A 328 -14.07 -4.94 18.33
CA PRO A 328 -14.24 -5.84 17.17
C PRO A 328 -14.88 -5.18 15.94
N ALA A 329 -15.67 -4.11 16.14
CA ALA A 329 -16.28 -3.31 15.08
C ALA A 329 -15.35 -2.26 14.44
N GLY A 330 -14.05 -2.24 14.79
CA GLY A 330 -13.06 -1.32 14.22
C GLY A 330 -13.02 0.08 14.82
N ARG A 331 -13.78 0.36 15.89
CA ARG A 331 -13.73 1.66 16.57
C ARG A 331 -12.61 1.72 17.61
N VAL A 332 -11.71 2.70 17.49
CA VAL A 332 -10.73 3.04 18.52
C VAL A 332 -11.47 3.49 19.79
N GLN A 333 -11.31 2.73 20.87
CA GLN A 333 -11.95 2.97 22.17
C GLN A 333 -11.05 3.83 23.06
N ARG A 334 -9.77 3.43 23.18
CA ARG A 334 -8.80 4.07 24.08
C ARG A 334 -7.40 4.06 23.47
N VAL A 335 -6.61 5.05 23.86
CA VAL A 335 -5.15 5.02 23.69
C VAL A 335 -4.54 4.63 25.04
N LEU A 336 -3.98 3.43 25.11
CA LEU A 336 -3.48 2.82 26.35
C LEU A 336 -2.06 3.29 26.68
N ALA A 337 -1.24 3.55 25.67
CA ALA A 337 0.09 4.14 25.82
C ALA A 337 0.41 5.05 24.62
N LYS A 338 1.14 6.14 24.88
CA LYS A 338 1.59 7.12 23.88
C LYS A 338 3.09 7.30 23.94
N GLY A 339 3.67 7.92 22.91
CA GLY A 339 5.09 8.27 22.95
C GLY A 339 6.02 7.07 22.73
N GLN A 340 5.53 6.02 22.07
CA GLN A 340 6.26 4.76 21.90
C GLN A 340 7.23 4.86 20.73
N ALA A 341 8.44 4.31 20.91
CA ALA A 341 9.51 4.36 19.92
C ALA A 341 9.31 3.27 18.85
N LEU A 342 8.57 3.60 17.79
CA LEU A 342 8.19 2.72 16.68
C LEU A 342 7.75 1.31 17.16
N PRO A 343 6.59 1.19 17.83
CA PRO A 343 6.11 -0.10 18.31
C PRO A 343 5.78 -1.04 17.14
N ASP A 344 6.11 -2.33 17.28
CA ASP A 344 6.01 -3.30 16.18
C ASP A 344 5.25 -4.57 16.54
N GLY A 345 5.62 -5.29 17.61
CA GLY A 345 4.99 -6.54 18.04
C GLY A 345 4.27 -6.41 19.37
N ILE A 346 3.15 -7.12 19.54
CA ILE A 346 2.35 -7.12 20.76
C ILE A 346 1.87 -8.53 21.12
N ALA A 347 1.85 -8.86 22.41
CA ALA A 347 1.29 -10.10 22.93
C ALA A 347 0.55 -9.86 24.24
N VAL A 348 -0.38 -10.76 24.59
CA VAL A 348 -1.11 -10.74 25.86
C VAL A 348 -0.88 -12.06 26.58
N ASP A 349 -0.63 -11.99 27.88
CA ASP A 349 -0.77 -13.14 28.77
C ASP A 349 -2.18 -13.12 29.38
N PRO A 350 -3.07 -14.06 29.00
CA PRO A 350 -4.43 -14.09 29.51
C PRO A 350 -4.50 -14.40 31.02
N ASN A 351 -3.47 -15.06 31.57
CA ASN A 351 -3.45 -15.43 32.99
C ASN A 351 -3.20 -14.22 33.89
N SER A 352 -2.16 -13.43 33.61
CA SER A 352 -1.88 -12.20 34.35
C SER A 352 -2.69 -11.00 33.88
N LYS A 353 -3.40 -11.10 32.75
CA LYS A 353 -4.08 -9.98 32.08
C LYS A 353 -3.14 -8.80 31.86
N ARG A 354 -1.94 -9.10 31.36
CA ARG A 354 -0.95 -8.09 30.97
C ARG A 354 -0.67 -8.17 29.49
N MET A 355 -0.52 -7.01 28.89
CA MET A 355 -0.01 -6.85 27.53
C MET A 355 1.48 -6.55 27.56
N PHE A 356 2.17 -6.98 26.51
CA PHE A 356 3.59 -6.76 26.26
C PHE A 356 3.73 -6.24 24.83
N TRP A 357 4.62 -5.27 24.61
CA TRP A 357 4.90 -4.80 23.25
C TRP A 357 6.38 -4.44 23.07
N THR A 358 6.87 -4.60 21.84
CA THR A 358 8.21 -4.19 21.44
C THR A 358 8.20 -2.74 21.01
N THR A 359 9.31 -2.05 21.24
CA THR A 359 9.62 -0.75 20.65
C THR A 359 10.95 -0.88 19.93
N MET A 360 10.97 -0.63 18.63
CA MET A 360 12.17 -0.82 17.82
C MET A 360 13.30 0.14 18.17
N GLY A 361 12.99 1.28 18.80
CA GLY A 361 13.98 2.34 18.95
C GLY A 361 14.31 2.96 17.59
N ILE A 362 15.57 3.32 17.37
CA ILE A 362 16.06 3.82 16.09
C ILE A 362 16.68 2.62 15.35
N PRO A 363 16.11 2.16 14.22
CA PRO A 363 16.65 1.02 13.49
C PRO A 363 18.16 1.14 13.24
N GLY A 364 18.90 0.07 13.54
CA GLY A 364 20.37 0.03 13.48
C GLY A 364 21.09 0.57 14.71
N LYS A 365 20.38 1.07 15.73
CA LYS A 365 20.93 1.39 17.05
C LYS A 365 20.47 0.38 18.08
N GLU A 366 21.37 0.03 18.99
CA GLU A 366 21.06 -0.79 20.16
C GLU A 366 20.29 0.03 21.20
N ASP A 367 19.05 0.40 20.90
CA ASP A 367 18.14 1.14 21.80
C ASP A 367 16.70 0.58 21.82
N GLY A 368 16.48 -0.59 21.20
CA GLY A 368 15.22 -1.31 21.28
C GLY A 368 14.88 -1.79 22.69
N ALA A 369 13.58 -1.93 22.97
CA ALA A 369 13.06 -2.30 24.29
C ALA A 369 11.78 -3.13 24.21
N VAL A 370 11.40 -3.72 25.35
CA VAL A 370 10.13 -4.41 25.55
C VAL A 370 9.46 -3.83 26.78
N LEU A 371 8.21 -3.44 26.63
CA LEU A 371 7.39 -2.88 27.70
C LEU A 371 6.23 -3.82 28.02
N SER A 372 5.65 -3.65 29.20
CA SER A 372 4.41 -4.29 29.63
C SER A 372 3.50 -3.31 30.33
N ALA A 373 2.21 -3.60 30.35
CA ALA A 373 1.22 -2.88 31.16
C ALA A 373 0.01 -3.79 31.43
N ASN A 374 -0.85 -3.39 32.35
CA ASN A 374 -2.20 -3.95 32.45
C ASN A 374 -3.00 -3.64 31.17
N LEU A 375 -4.04 -4.43 30.87
CA LEU A 375 -4.88 -4.23 29.67
C LEU A 375 -5.63 -2.87 29.64
N ASP A 376 -5.68 -2.15 30.76
CA ASP A 376 -6.22 -0.79 30.83
C ASP A 376 -5.17 0.32 30.60
N GLY A 377 -3.91 -0.06 30.33
CA GLY A 377 -2.79 0.86 30.13
C GLY A 377 -2.05 1.27 31.41
N THR A 378 -2.51 0.84 32.59
CA THR A 378 -1.87 1.18 33.86
C THR A 378 -0.65 0.29 34.16
N ASP A 379 0.17 0.70 35.14
CA ASP A 379 1.34 -0.05 35.61
C ASP A 379 2.32 -0.42 34.48
N THR A 380 2.68 0.58 33.68
CA THR A 380 3.66 0.41 32.60
C THR A 380 5.05 0.12 33.17
N GLN A 381 5.66 -0.98 32.73
CA GLN A 381 6.98 -1.44 33.16
C GLN A 381 7.85 -1.78 31.97
N THR A 382 9.14 -1.45 32.04
CA THR A 382 10.14 -1.93 31.07
C THR A 382 10.61 -3.32 31.47
N ILE A 383 10.37 -4.30 30.61
CA ILE A 383 10.74 -5.71 30.83
C ILE A 383 12.11 -6.01 30.23
N VAL A 384 12.40 -5.46 29.05
CA VAL A 384 13.73 -5.47 28.44
C VAL A 384 14.15 -4.01 28.24
N PRO A 385 15.22 -3.54 28.90
CA PRO A 385 15.62 -2.14 28.83
C PRO A 385 16.20 -1.78 27.45
N PRO A 386 16.11 -0.50 27.03
CA PRO A 386 16.77 0.00 25.83
C PRO A 386 18.22 -0.46 25.72
N GLY A 387 18.56 -1.10 24.60
CA GLY A 387 19.91 -1.58 24.29
C GLY A 387 20.27 -2.97 24.83
N ALA A 388 19.38 -3.62 25.59
CA ALA A 388 19.50 -5.05 25.86
C ALA A 388 19.01 -5.92 24.67
N ILE A 389 18.28 -5.31 23.74
CA ILE A 389 17.81 -5.86 22.47
C ILE A 389 17.99 -4.78 21.40
N ASN A 390 18.25 -5.14 20.14
CA ASN A 390 18.63 -4.17 19.12
C ASN A 390 17.40 -3.55 18.45
N THR A 391 16.77 -4.27 17.51
CA THR A 391 15.58 -3.83 16.78
C THR A 391 14.49 -4.90 16.95
N PRO A 392 13.85 -4.97 18.14
CA PRO A 392 12.83 -5.97 18.44
C PRO A 392 11.59 -5.78 17.57
N LYS A 393 11.08 -6.89 17.03
CA LYS A 393 10.00 -6.95 16.05
C LYS A 393 8.77 -7.67 16.60
N GLN A 394 8.14 -8.56 15.84
CA GLN A 394 6.97 -9.30 16.32
C GLN A 394 7.35 -10.19 17.50
N MET A 395 6.34 -10.47 18.33
CA MET A 395 6.47 -11.31 19.51
C MET A 395 5.28 -12.25 19.66
N THR A 396 5.47 -13.33 20.39
CA THR A 396 4.39 -14.26 20.76
C THR A 396 4.58 -14.78 22.18
N MET A 397 3.49 -15.17 22.82
CA MET A 397 3.48 -15.73 24.17
C MET A 397 3.14 -17.23 24.11
N ASP A 398 4.02 -18.07 24.63
CA ASP A 398 3.66 -19.44 25.00
C ASP A 398 3.04 -19.40 26.40
N THR A 399 1.71 -19.47 26.46
CA THR A 399 0.96 -19.44 27.72
C THR A 399 1.16 -20.70 28.56
N THR A 400 1.57 -21.82 27.93
CA THR A 400 1.81 -23.09 28.64
C THR A 400 3.13 -23.03 29.39
N SER A 401 4.20 -22.55 28.74
CA SER A 401 5.52 -22.43 29.37
C SER A 401 5.78 -21.08 30.04
N GLN A 402 4.84 -20.13 29.90
CA GLN A 402 4.93 -18.75 30.42
C GLN A 402 6.19 -18.04 29.91
N LYS A 403 6.44 -18.15 28.60
CA LYS A 403 7.61 -17.58 27.92
C LYS A 403 7.18 -16.66 26.78
N LEU A 404 7.82 -15.49 26.73
CA LEU A 404 7.72 -14.55 25.63
C LEU A 404 8.84 -14.81 24.62
N TYR A 405 8.48 -14.92 23.35
CA TYR A 405 9.38 -15.10 22.22
C TYR A 405 9.36 -13.83 21.36
N ILE A 406 10.52 -13.31 21.00
CA ILE A 406 10.66 -12.04 20.30
C ILE A 406 11.64 -12.22 19.15
N SER A 407 11.30 -11.70 17.97
CA SER A 407 12.25 -11.53 16.88
C SER A 407 13.08 -10.27 17.09
N ASP A 408 14.39 -10.33 16.89
CA ASP A 408 15.26 -9.15 16.87
C ASP A 408 15.92 -9.05 15.49
N ARG A 409 15.54 -8.04 14.72
CA ARG A 409 15.91 -7.90 13.30
C ARG A 409 17.42 -7.82 13.12
N GLU A 410 18.08 -7.06 13.99
CA GLU A 410 19.49 -6.69 13.92
C GLU A 410 20.23 -7.15 15.19
N GLY A 411 19.57 -7.93 16.02
CA GLY A 411 20.13 -8.51 17.22
C GLY A 411 21.06 -9.68 16.95
N SER A 412 22.01 -9.85 17.86
CA SER A 412 22.80 -11.07 17.99
C SER A 412 22.18 -12.09 18.96
N GLY A 413 20.99 -11.80 19.52
CA GLY A 413 20.36 -12.57 20.59
C GLY A 413 18.93 -13.04 20.29
N GLY A 414 18.73 -14.35 20.19
CA GLY A 414 17.42 -15.02 20.23
C GLY A 414 17.29 -16.15 19.21
N GLY A 415 17.89 -15.99 18.03
CA GLY A 415 18.07 -17.04 17.04
C GLY A 415 19.44 -17.72 17.18
N PRO A 416 19.60 -18.95 16.69
CA PRO A 416 20.90 -19.56 16.48
C PRO A 416 21.82 -18.66 15.68
N LYS A 417 23.04 -18.42 16.20
CA LYS A 417 24.13 -17.92 15.38
C LYS A 417 24.28 -18.84 14.17
N GLY A 418 23.83 -18.39 13.01
CA GLY A 418 24.42 -18.84 11.75
C GLY A 418 25.92 -18.65 11.88
N THR A 419 26.67 -19.68 11.56
CA THR A 419 28.13 -19.66 11.59
C THR A 419 28.66 -18.46 10.80
N SER A 420 29.70 -17.82 11.35
CA SER A 420 30.47 -16.67 10.83
C SER A 420 29.92 -15.27 11.12
N ASP A 421 30.86 -14.34 11.34
CA ASP A 421 30.72 -12.87 11.35
C ASP A 421 30.21 -12.31 10.01
N ALA A 422 29.27 -13.00 9.35
CA ALA A 422 28.63 -12.57 8.14
C ALA A 422 27.82 -11.31 8.46
N ALA A 423 28.19 -10.21 7.80
CA ALA A 423 27.50 -8.92 7.87
C ALA A 423 25.98 -9.09 8.00
N GLN A 424 25.33 -8.29 8.85
CA GLN A 424 23.87 -8.23 9.01
C GLN A 424 23.22 -7.85 7.67
N THR A 425 23.06 -8.81 6.78
CA THR A 425 22.40 -8.60 5.51
C THR A 425 20.89 -8.70 5.72
N PRO A 426 20.08 -8.02 4.88
CA PRO A 426 18.64 -8.15 4.92
C PRO A 426 18.11 -9.59 4.84
N MET A 427 18.93 -10.52 4.35
CA MET A 427 18.62 -11.96 4.32
C MET A 427 18.50 -12.58 5.71
N ASN A 428 19.19 -12.05 6.72
CA ASN A 428 19.21 -12.63 8.07
C ASN A 428 18.22 -11.95 9.03
N TRP A 429 17.53 -10.91 8.58
CA TRP A 429 16.59 -10.13 9.38
C TRP A 429 15.34 -10.94 9.74
N CYS A 430 15.29 -11.43 10.98
CA CYS A 430 14.09 -12.05 11.52
C CYS A 430 13.08 -10.98 11.95
N VAL A 431 11.79 -11.17 11.62
CA VAL A 431 10.77 -10.15 11.90
C VAL A 431 9.49 -10.71 12.51
N GLY A 432 9.01 -11.86 12.04
CA GLY A 432 7.87 -12.58 12.60
C GLY A 432 8.32 -13.76 13.45
N ILE A 433 7.60 -14.08 14.52
CA ILE A 433 7.82 -15.30 15.31
C ILE A 433 6.52 -15.85 15.86
N THR A 434 6.36 -17.18 15.80
CA THR A 434 5.25 -17.89 16.43
C THR A 434 5.70 -19.24 16.99
N VAL A 435 4.96 -19.77 17.96
CA VAL A 435 5.25 -21.04 18.62
C VAL A 435 4.05 -21.98 18.48
N ALA A 436 4.34 -23.27 18.29
CA ALA A 436 3.36 -24.34 18.19
C ALA A 436 3.78 -25.48 19.15
N PRO A 437 3.41 -25.38 20.44
CA PRO A 437 3.79 -26.35 21.47
C PRO A 437 3.34 -27.80 21.20
N GLN A 438 2.18 -28.02 20.57
CA GLN A 438 1.69 -29.36 20.20
C GLN A 438 2.59 -30.04 19.17
N PHE A 439 3.19 -29.26 18.26
CA PHE A 439 4.21 -29.78 17.33
C PHE A 439 5.61 -29.78 17.95
N GLY A 440 5.80 -29.13 19.10
CA GLY A 440 7.11 -28.88 19.69
C GLY A 440 7.98 -27.98 18.82
N LYS A 441 7.38 -27.10 18.00
CA LYS A 441 8.07 -26.25 17.00
C LYS A 441 7.88 -24.78 17.29
N PHE A 442 8.85 -23.97 16.86
CA PHE A 442 8.64 -22.55 16.63
C PHE A 442 8.99 -22.21 15.18
N TYR A 443 8.39 -21.14 14.68
CA TYR A 443 8.55 -20.68 13.30
C TYR A 443 8.91 -19.20 13.31
N TRP A 444 9.68 -18.77 12.33
CA TRP A 444 9.98 -17.35 12.14
C TRP A 444 10.12 -17.00 10.67
N THR A 445 9.86 -15.75 10.34
CA THR A 445 10.07 -15.20 9.01
C THR A 445 11.43 -14.50 8.94
N GLN A 446 12.08 -14.61 7.79
CA GLN A 446 13.16 -13.73 7.38
C GLN A 446 12.73 -13.00 6.12
N LYS A 447 12.59 -11.68 6.23
CA LYS A 447 11.91 -10.90 5.18
C LYS A 447 12.73 -10.72 3.89
N GLY A 448 14.06 -10.77 3.98
CA GLY A 448 14.95 -10.45 2.86
C GLY A 448 15.01 -8.94 2.56
N PRO A 449 15.74 -8.55 1.50
CA PRO A 449 15.67 -7.19 0.98
C PRO A 449 14.22 -6.83 0.60
N SER A 450 13.88 -5.54 0.72
CA SER A 450 12.52 -5.05 0.46
C SER A 450 12.01 -5.56 -0.88
N LYS A 451 10.83 -6.21 -0.87
CA LYS A 451 10.10 -6.67 -2.07
C LYS A 451 10.94 -7.48 -3.06
N SER A 452 11.88 -8.27 -2.56
CA SER A 452 12.92 -8.90 -3.39
C SER A 452 12.60 -10.32 -3.85
N GLY A 453 11.54 -10.95 -3.33
CA GLY A 453 11.28 -12.36 -3.60
C GLY A 453 12.26 -13.31 -2.92
N GLN A 454 13.07 -12.83 -1.97
CA GLN A 454 14.09 -13.62 -1.26
C GLN A 454 13.70 -13.89 0.20
N GLY A 455 12.45 -13.61 0.56
CA GLY A 455 11.88 -13.91 1.85
C GLY A 455 11.75 -15.42 2.10
N ARG A 456 11.83 -15.79 3.38
CA ARG A 456 11.86 -17.19 3.83
C ARG A 456 11.10 -17.36 5.14
N ILE A 457 10.61 -18.58 5.37
CA ILE A 457 10.07 -19.03 6.65
C ILE A 457 10.90 -20.23 7.12
N PHE A 458 11.26 -20.22 8.39
CA PHE A 458 12.03 -21.27 9.03
C PHE A 458 11.26 -21.92 10.17
N SER A 459 11.68 -23.11 10.55
CA SER A 459 11.24 -23.77 11.78
C SER A 459 12.40 -24.47 12.49
N ALA A 460 12.25 -24.65 13.80
CA ALA A 460 13.13 -25.46 14.65
C ALA A 460 12.34 -25.98 15.87
N ASN A 461 12.91 -26.92 16.63
CA ASN A 461 12.25 -27.40 17.85
C ASN A 461 12.22 -26.31 18.93
N ILE A 462 11.15 -26.20 19.72
CA ILE A 462 11.13 -25.30 20.89
C ILE A 462 12.24 -25.70 21.86
N MET A 463 12.37 -27.00 22.13
CA MET A 463 13.47 -27.55 22.90
C MET A 463 14.71 -27.66 22.03
N THR A 464 15.81 -27.07 22.49
CA THR A 464 17.11 -27.25 21.82
C THR A 464 17.51 -28.72 21.91
N PRO A 465 17.97 -29.36 20.82
CA PRO A 465 18.39 -30.76 20.86
C PRO A 465 19.49 -31.01 21.90
N GLU A 466 19.53 -32.22 22.45
CA GLU A 466 20.49 -32.58 23.51
C GLU A 466 21.94 -32.38 23.05
N GLY A 467 22.76 -31.78 23.90
CA GLY A 467 24.16 -31.46 23.60
C GLY A 467 24.36 -30.27 22.64
N GLN A 468 23.29 -29.62 22.17
CA GLN A 468 23.36 -28.44 21.31
C GLN A 468 23.05 -27.15 22.09
N SER A 469 23.43 -26.02 21.51
CA SER A 469 23.16 -24.67 22.01
C SER A 469 22.29 -23.91 21.01
N ALA A 470 21.80 -22.72 21.37
CA ALA A 470 21.17 -21.82 20.41
C ALA A 470 22.06 -21.66 19.18
N SER A 471 23.35 -21.30 19.33
CA SER A 471 24.28 -21.08 18.22
C SER A 471 24.73 -22.31 17.43
N SER A 472 24.50 -23.52 17.93
CA SER A 472 25.06 -24.75 17.33
C SER A 472 23.99 -25.75 16.92
N ARG A 473 22.71 -25.35 17.01
CA ARG A 473 21.61 -26.26 16.73
C ARG A 473 21.49 -26.58 15.25
N ASP A 474 21.29 -27.85 14.92
CA ASP A 474 21.25 -28.35 13.54
C ASP A 474 19.84 -28.64 13.02
N ASP A 475 18.83 -28.45 13.87
CA ASP A 475 17.43 -28.73 13.58
C ASP A 475 16.67 -27.57 12.94
N ILE A 476 17.38 -26.49 12.55
CA ILE A 476 16.84 -25.37 11.79
C ILE A 476 16.54 -25.82 10.36
N ARG A 477 15.32 -25.57 9.89
CA ARG A 477 14.90 -25.88 8.53
C ARG A 477 14.28 -24.65 7.88
N CYS A 478 14.73 -24.30 6.69
CA CYS A 478 13.98 -23.40 5.81
C CYS A 478 12.80 -24.20 5.26
N ILE A 479 11.59 -23.86 5.70
CA ILE A 479 10.38 -24.60 5.34
C ILE A 479 9.67 -24.02 4.11
N LEU A 480 9.91 -22.74 3.82
CA LEU A 480 9.43 -22.07 2.62
C LEU A 480 10.39 -20.93 2.24
N GLY A 481 10.59 -20.69 0.95
CA GLY A 481 11.46 -19.63 0.43
C GLY A 481 10.94 -19.09 -0.89
N GLY A 482 11.58 -18.03 -1.40
CA GLY A 482 11.11 -17.35 -2.60
C GLY A 482 9.91 -16.44 -2.35
N LEU A 483 9.69 -16.04 -1.09
CA LEU A 483 8.56 -15.20 -0.70
C LEU A 483 8.88 -13.72 -0.96
N PRO A 484 7.91 -12.90 -1.38
CA PRO A 484 8.16 -11.49 -1.67
C PRO A 484 8.75 -10.71 -0.50
N GLU A 485 8.06 -10.68 0.64
CA GLU A 485 8.54 -10.10 1.91
C GLU A 485 7.65 -10.57 3.10
N PRO A 486 7.84 -11.79 3.63
CA PRO A 486 7.01 -12.33 4.71
C PRO A 486 7.30 -11.62 6.04
N ILE A 487 6.24 -11.23 6.75
CA ILE A 487 6.33 -10.43 7.97
C ILE A 487 5.87 -11.22 9.19
N ASP A 488 4.58 -11.25 9.49
CA ASP A 488 4.04 -11.88 10.70
C ASP A 488 3.44 -13.25 10.36
N LEU A 489 3.34 -14.13 11.36
CA LEU A 489 2.89 -15.51 11.17
C LEU A 489 2.21 -16.07 12.41
N GLU A 490 1.21 -16.92 12.21
CA GLU A 490 0.55 -17.67 13.27
C GLU A 490 0.22 -19.10 12.82
N VAL A 491 0.19 -20.01 13.79
CA VAL A 491 -0.14 -21.42 13.56
C VAL A 491 -1.48 -21.73 14.22
N ASP A 492 -2.40 -22.30 13.45
CA ASP A 492 -3.50 -23.10 14.00
C ASP A 492 -3.02 -24.55 14.12
N GLU A 493 -2.78 -24.98 15.37
CA GLU A 493 -2.31 -26.33 15.66
C GLU A 493 -3.39 -27.40 15.46
N GLU A 494 -4.67 -27.05 15.65
CA GLU A 494 -5.80 -27.97 15.48
C GLU A 494 -6.00 -28.29 14.00
N SER A 495 -6.04 -27.26 13.15
CA SER A 495 -6.16 -27.45 11.70
C SER A 495 -4.81 -27.70 11.01
N LYS A 496 -3.71 -27.75 11.77
CA LYS A 496 -2.33 -27.92 11.27
C LYS A 496 -2.04 -26.97 10.13
N THR A 497 -2.26 -25.68 10.34
CA THR A 497 -2.15 -24.68 9.27
C THR A 497 -1.31 -23.51 9.73
N LEU A 498 -0.30 -23.16 8.93
CA LEU A 498 0.53 -21.98 9.13
C LEU A 498 0.02 -20.86 8.24
N TYR A 499 -0.23 -19.69 8.83
CA TYR A 499 -0.64 -18.46 8.15
C TYR A 499 0.48 -17.42 8.25
N TRP A 500 0.60 -16.56 7.24
CA TRP A 500 1.50 -15.40 7.32
C TRP A 500 1.01 -14.23 6.47
N THR A 501 1.39 -13.03 6.90
CA THR A 501 1.31 -11.81 6.10
C THR A 501 2.56 -11.65 5.25
N ASP A 502 2.38 -11.13 4.05
CA ASP A 502 3.47 -10.77 3.16
C ASP A 502 3.30 -9.32 2.68
N ARG A 503 4.35 -8.53 2.85
CA ARG A 503 4.42 -7.09 2.56
C ARG A 503 4.96 -6.77 1.16
N GLY A 504 5.35 -7.78 0.39
CA GLY A 504 5.99 -7.58 -0.90
C GLY A 504 5.05 -7.03 -1.98
N GLU A 505 5.55 -6.87 -3.20
CA GLU A 505 4.75 -6.31 -4.29
C GLU A 505 3.75 -7.31 -4.88
N LEU A 506 2.68 -6.76 -5.46
CA LEU A 506 1.75 -7.52 -6.30
C LEU A 506 2.53 -8.16 -7.49
N PRO A 507 2.12 -9.35 -7.98
CA PRO A 507 0.83 -10.01 -7.74
C PRO A 507 0.77 -10.94 -6.53
N ILE A 508 1.89 -11.29 -5.90
CA ILE A 508 1.95 -12.33 -4.85
C ILE A 508 2.20 -11.79 -3.44
N GLY A 509 2.72 -10.57 -3.28
CA GLY A 509 2.84 -9.89 -2.00
C GLY A 509 1.60 -9.04 -1.65
N ASN A 510 1.68 -8.30 -0.55
CA ASN A 510 0.56 -7.56 0.03
C ASN A 510 -0.66 -8.48 0.25
N SER A 511 -0.39 -9.61 0.90
CA SER A 511 -1.24 -10.77 0.93
C SER A 511 -1.29 -11.45 2.30
N LEU A 512 -2.38 -12.19 2.52
CA LEU A 512 -2.47 -13.24 3.53
C LEU A 512 -2.32 -14.58 2.82
N ASN A 513 -1.48 -15.44 3.37
CA ASN A 513 -1.13 -16.72 2.78
C ASN A 513 -1.25 -17.84 3.82
N ARG A 514 -1.39 -19.08 3.36
CA ARG A 514 -1.31 -20.26 4.22
C ARG A 514 -0.63 -21.45 3.57
N LEU A 515 -0.17 -22.36 4.41
CA LEU A 515 0.20 -23.73 4.03
C LEU A 515 -0.24 -24.72 5.11
N HIS A 516 -0.41 -25.98 4.73
CA HIS A 516 -0.75 -27.05 5.65
C HIS A 516 0.49 -27.76 6.20
N LEU A 517 0.39 -28.20 7.44
CA LEU A 517 1.42 -28.90 8.18
C LEU A 517 1.01 -30.36 8.44
N ASP A 518 1.99 -31.24 8.55
CA ASP A 518 1.80 -32.59 9.04
C ASP A 518 1.71 -32.63 10.58
N GLN A 519 1.57 -33.83 11.15
CA GLN A 519 1.49 -34.03 12.60
C GLN A 519 2.78 -33.68 13.37
N PHE A 520 3.89 -33.43 12.68
CA PHE A 520 5.19 -33.05 13.24
C PHE A 520 5.50 -31.55 12.99
N GLY A 521 4.55 -30.80 12.45
CA GLY A 521 4.72 -29.39 12.12
C GLY A 521 5.58 -29.14 10.87
N HIS A 522 5.69 -30.11 9.96
CA HIS A 522 6.40 -29.96 8.68
C HIS A 522 5.43 -29.62 7.54
N PRO A 523 5.82 -28.77 6.57
CA PRO A 523 4.96 -28.45 5.42
C PRO A 523 4.54 -29.69 4.64
N LEU A 524 3.25 -29.78 4.33
CA LEU A 524 2.72 -30.74 3.37
C LEU A 524 2.87 -30.19 1.94
N PRO A 525 3.04 -31.06 0.92
CA PRO A 525 3.05 -30.64 -0.47
C PRO A 525 1.76 -29.88 -0.83
N SER A 526 1.91 -28.70 -1.44
CA SER A 526 0.78 -27.94 -1.97
C SER A 526 0.58 -28.25 -3.46
N MET A 527 -0.68 -28.30 -3.88
CA MET A 527 -1.06 -28.37 -5.31
C MET A 527 -0.95 -27.00 -6.01
N SER A 528 -0.78 -25.93 -5.25
CA SER A 528 -0.56 -24.58 -5.78
C SER A 528 0.82 -24.49 -6.43
N PRO A 529 0.96 -23.83 -7.60
CA PRO A 529 2.26 -23.59 -8.22
C PRO A 529 3.21 -22.73 -7.36
N LEU A 530 2.67 -21.99 -6.37
CA LEU A 530 3.46 -21.22 -5.43
C LEU A 530 4.06 -22.07 -4.29
N GLY A 531 3.62 -23.33 -4.13
CA GLY A 531 3.92 -24.15 -2.96
C GLY A 531 3.09 -23.79 -1.72
N TYR A 532 2.19 -22.82 -1.82
CA TYR A 532 1.28 -22.37 -0.78
C TYR A 532 0.01 -21.73 -1.37
N GLU A 533 -0.99 -21.50 -0.52
CA GLU A 533 -2.25 -20.87 -0.90
C GLU A 533 -2.23 -19.38 -0.58
N LEU A 534 -2.58 -18.57 -1.57
CA LEU A 534 -2.82 -17.15 -1.38
C LEU A 534 -4.31 -16.96 -1.06
N LEU A 535 -4.61 -16.44 0.13
CA LEU A 535 -5.96 -16.32 0.67
C LEU A 535 -6.59 -14.96 0.38
N THR A 536 -5.85 -13.87 0.60
CA THR A 536 -6.31 -12.51 0.33
C THR A 536 -5.19 -11.63 -0.23
N ARG A 537 -5.56 -10.61 -1.01
CA ARG A 537 -4.65 -9.63 -1.63
C ARG A 537 -5.08 -8.22 -1.31
N ASN A 538 -4.35 -7.24 -1.83
CA ASN A 538 -4.67 -5.81 -1.73
C ASN A 538 -4.70 -5.38 -0.25
N LEU A 539 -3.69 -5.80 0.50
CA LEU A 539 -3.28 -5.15 1.73
C LEU A 539 -2.30 -4.02 1.38
N HIS A 540 -2.06 -3.07 2.29
CA HIS A 540 -1.22 -1.91 2.05
C HIS A 540 0.00 -1.93 2.97
N GLU A 541 0.99 -2.73 2.58
CA GLU A 541 2.18 -3.06 3.37
C GLU A 541 1.81 -3.87 4.62
N ALA A 542 1.27 -5.09 4.41
CA ALA A 542 0.76 -5.96 5.47
C ALA A 542 1.81 -6.29 6.54
N ILE A 543 1.43 -6.13 7.82
CA ILE A 543 2.29 -6.44 8.96
C ILE A 543 1.60 -7.44 9.86
N GLY A 544 0.69 -7.00 10.75
CA GLY A 544 0.22 -7.83 11.84
C GLY A 544 -0.82 -8.86 11.40
N LEU A 545 -0.80 -10.00 12.09
CA LEU A 545 -1.69 -11.12 11.88
C LEU A 545 -2.18 -11.66 13.22
N LYS A 546 -3.50 -11.83 13.37
CA LYS A 546 -4.03 -12.55 14.54
C LYS A 546 -5.17 -13.51 14.17
N LEU A 547 -5.04 -14.77 14.58
CA LEU A 547 -6.09 -15.76 14.47
C LEU A 547 -7.07 -15.64 15.65
N ASP A 548 -8.36 -15.54 15.33
CA ASP A 548 -9.48 -15.64 16.27
C ASP A 548 -10.24 -16.94 15.96
N LEU A 549 -9.62 -18.05 16.41
CA LEU A 549 -10.07 -19.40 16.12
C LEU A 549 -11.52 -19.66 16.55
N PRO A 550 -11.99 -19.25 17.74
CA PRO A 550 -13.37 -19.48 18.17
C PRO A 550 -14.41 -18.85 17.26
N ASN A 551 -14.11 -17.70 16.66
CA ASN A 551 -15.02 -16.98 15.77
C ASN A 551 -14.73 -17.18 14.28
N ASN A 552 -13.82 -18.11 13.94
CA ASN A 552 -13.41 -18.40 12.56
C ASN A 552 -12.89 -17.17 11.79
N ASN A 553 -12.25 -16.22 12.48
CA ASN A 553 -11.77 -14.97 11.91
C ASN A 553 -10.24 -14.89 11.88
N ILE A 554 -9.73 -14.09 10.95
CA ILE A 554 -8.34 -13.63 10.90
C ILE A 554 -8.37 -12.10 10.88
N TYR A 555 -7.67 -11.47 11.81
CA TYR A 555 -7.44 -10.04 11.84
C TYR A 555 -6.08 -9.72 11.22
N LEU A 556 -6.03 -8.64 10.44
CA LEU A 556 -4.82 -8.19 9.74
C LEU A 556 -4.66 -6.69 9.91
N THR A 557 -3.43 -6.22 10.00
CA THR A 557 -3.10 -4.79 10.07
C THR A 557 -2.01 -4.44 9.07
N ASP A 558 -2.01 -3.19 8.62
CA ASP A 558 -1.02 -2.71 7.66
C ASP A 558 -0.57 -1.26 7.88
N LEU A 559 0.56 -0.91 7.27
CA LEU A 559 1.12 0.45 7.37
C LEU A 559 0.33 1.49 6.57
N GLY A 560 -0.61 1.07 5.74
CA GLY A 560 -1.60 1.95 5.11
C GLY A 560 -2.66 2.47 6.09
N GLY A 561 -2.62 2.05 7.35
CA GLY A 561 -3.55 2.51 8.38
C GLY A 561 -4.85 1.72 8.38
N HIS A 562 -4.82 0.45 7.95
CA HIS A 562 -6.00 -0.41 7.90
C HIS A 562 -5.94 -1.54 8.94
N LEU A 563 -7.12 -1.83 9.50
CA LEU A 563 -7.42 -3.05 10.24
C LEU A 563 -8.46 -3.83 9.42
N TYR A 564 -8.16 -5.08 9.09
CA TYR A 564 -9.06 -5.97 8.37
C TYR A 564 -9.51 -7.13 9.24
N ARG A 565 -10.62 -7.72 8.83
CA ARG A 565 -11.06 -9.05 9.24
C ARG A 565 -11.40 -9.86 8.00
N CYS A 566 -10.99 -11.10 7.91
CA CYS A 566 -11.49 -12.05 6.93
C CYS A 566 -11.77 -13.40 7.58
N ASP A 567 -12.47 -14.27 6.87
CA ASP A 567 -12.63 -15.66 7.29
C ASP A 567 -11.27 -16.38 7.20
N ARG A 568 -11.16 -17.54 7.85
CA ARG A 568 -9.95 -18.38 7.81
C ARG A 568 -9.53 -18.87 6.42
N ASP A 569 -10.42 -18.82 5.43
CA ASP A 569 -10.10 -19.11 4.03
C ASP A 569 -9.77 -17.85 3.20
N GLY A 570 -9.68 -16.68 3.85
CA GLY A 570 -9.38 -15.38 3.23
C GLY A 570 -10.57 -14.70 2.58
N LYS A 571 -11.73 -15.36 2.51
CA LYS A 571 -12.96 -14.75 1.98
C LYS A 571 -13.55 -13.77 2.98
N ASN A 572 -14.57 -13.04 2.51
CA ASN A 572 -15.31 -12.07 3.32
C ASN A 572 -14.39 -11.06 4.01
N LYS A 573 -13.28 -10.69 3.35
CA LYS A 573 -12.37 -9.67 3.85
C LYS A 573 -13.10 -8.33 3.91
N VAL A 574 -13.18 -7.77 5.09
CA VAL A 574 -13.74 -6.44 5.38
C VAL A 574 -12.66 -5.56 6.01
N THR A 575 -12.71 -4.26 5.68
CA THR A 575 -11.93 -3.24 6.37
C THR A 575 -12.73 -2.76 7.58
N LEU A 576 -12.26 -3.06 8.79
CA LEU A 576 -12.90 -2.63 10.03
C LEU A 576 -12.56 -1.18 10.38
N LEU A 577 -11.31 -0.78 10.15
CA LEU A 577 -10.80 0.57 10.38
C LEU A 577 -9.89 0.99 9.21
N SER A 578 -9.99 2.25 8.81
CA SER A 578 -9.07 2.93 7.91
C SER A 578 -8.82 4.33 8.47
N ASP A 579 -7.57 4.65 8.80
CA ASP A 579 -7.16 5.95 9.31
C ASP A 579 -5.83 6.37 8.66
N GLU A 580 -5.89 7.34 7.75
CA GLU A 580 -4.73 7.87 7.03
C GLU A 580 -3.68 8.54 7.93
N ASN A 581 -4.04 8.85 9.19
CA ASN A 581 -3.11 9.41 10.17
C ASN A 581 -2.43 8.32 11.03
N ARG A 582 -2.61 7.04 10.69
CA ARG A 582 -2.06 5.90 11.44
C ARG A 582 -1.35 4.93 10.50
N ALA A 583 -0.45 4.15 11.06
CA ALA A 583 0.20 3.04 10.36
C ALA A 583 0.29 1.86 11.33
N PHE A 584 -0.52 0.82 11.09
CA PHE A 584 -0.69 -0.25 12.07
C PHE A 584 0.35 -1.35 11.91
N THR A 585 0.82 -1.87 13.04
CA THR A 585 1.77 -2.99 13.13
C THR A 585 1.11 -4.13 13.92
N GLY A 586 1.68 -4.58 15.02
CA GLY A 586 1.22 -5.77 15.76
C GLY A 586 -0.23 -5.67 16.23
N ILE A 587 -0.89 -6.83 16.29
CA ILE A 587 -2.28 -6.98 16.69
C ILE A 587 -2.45 -8.22 17.58
N VAL A 588 -3.29 -8.12 18.61
CA VAL A 588 -3.63 -9.24 19.51
C VAL A 588 -5.06 -9.10 20.05
N LEU A 589 -5.66 -10.21 20.46
CA LEU A 589 -6.96 -10.25 21.16
C LEU A 589 -6.74 -10.03 22.66
N ALA A 590 -7.62 -9.25 23.29
CA ALA A 590 -7.53 -8.79 24.69
C ALA A 590 -8.56 -9.42 25.61
#